data_AF-K6GFG6-F1
#
_entry.id   AF-K6GFG6-F1
#
_cell.length_a   1.000
_cell.length_b   1.000
_cell.length_c   1.000
_cell.angle_alpha   90.00
_cell.angle_beta   90.00
_cell.angle_gamma   90.00
#
_symmetry.space_group_name_H-M   'P 1'
#
loop_
_entity.id
_entity.type
_entity.pdbx_description
1 polymer ?
#
loop_
_entity_poly.entity_id
_entity_poly.type
_entity_poly.pdbx_seq_one_letter_code
_entity_poly.pdbx_strand_id
1 'polypeptide(L)'
;MDAVERRAELRVRPPGDALAAFALWPAASPAPARLSVAALGRPAATRREGCRLTLLDASSIGLGVELAAPQTALDALDAAPAWLVYLTLRECRPEAEGPLLSLFYHAVVARLQPAPGVLAAGLRLTRQGRGCPFDKAIDFFDVSRFGSPDLAAWLDALARTAARPAPAAGPGLHLDRLLEEPALSADAPIVPKDAPL
;
A
#
# COMPACT_ATOMS: atom_id res chain seq x y z
N MET A 1 20.25 26.98 -16.86
CA MET A 1 18.93 26.39 -17.12
C MET A 1 18.48 25.80 -15.80
N ASP A 2 17.73 26.61 -15.07
CA ASP A 2 17.58 26.51 -13.63
C ASP A 2 16.89 25.23 -13.16
N ALA A 3 17.36 24.79 -12.00
CA ALA A 3 16.88 23.67 -11.23
C ALA A 3 15.38 23.81 -10.99
N VAL A 4 14.59 23.12 -11.81
CA VAL A 4 13.19 22.84 -11.51
C VAL A 4 13.17 22.17 -10.14
N GLU A 5 12.64 22.89 -9.15
CA GLU A 5 12.28 22.36 -7.84
C GLU A 5 11.58 21.02 -8.04
N ARG A 6 12.32 19.93 -7.83
CA ARG A 6 11.71 18.60 -7.73
C ARG A 6 10.83 18.69 -6.50
N ARG A 7 9.51 18.84 -6.72
CA ARG A 7 8.49 18.61 -5.69
C ARG A 7 8.95 17.38 -4.89
N ALA A 8 9.33 17.58 -3.63
CA ALA A 8 9.68 16.49 -2.76
C ALA A 8 8.39 15.69 -2.59
N GLU A 9 8.26 14.60 -3.34
CA GLU A 9 7.06 13.79 -3.33
C GLU A 9 6.90 13.20 -1.94
N LEU A 10 5.71 13.37 -1.36
CA LEU A 10 5.43 12.98 0.02
C LEU A 10 5.70 11.48 0.17
N ARG A 11 6.67 11.12 1.02
CA ARG A 11 6.94 9.73 1.37
C ARG A 11 6.29 9.43 2.70
N VAL A 12 5.39 8.46 2.71
CA VAL A 12 4.70 7.99 3.91
C VAL A 12 5.48 6.82 4.47
N ARG A 13 5.54 6.71 5.81
CA ARG A 13 6.08 5.53 6.49
C ARG A 13 4.92 4.59 6.83
N PRO A 14 4.80 3.43 6.17
CA PRO A 14 3.79 2.44 6.52
C PRO A 14 3.93 1.96 7.97
N PRO A 15 2.83 1.56 8.63
CA PRO A 15 2.93 0.83 9.88
C PRO A 15 3.65 -0.51 9.66
N GLY A 16 4.33 -1.01 10.69
CA GLY A 16 5.21 -2.18 10.57
C GLY A 16 4.50 -3.49 10.15
N ASP A 17 3.18 -3.54 10.30
CA ASP A 17 2.32 -4.67 9.91
C ASP A 17 1.60 -4.47 8.57
N ALA A 18 1.85 -3.36 7.86
CA ALA A 18 1.25 -3.06 6.56
C ALA A 18 1.55 -4.12 5.51
N LEU A 19 2.74 -4.72 5.54
CA LEU A 19 3.17 -5.73 4.57
C LEU A 19 2.72 -7.14 5.01
N ALA A 20 1.76 -7.70 4.30
CA ALA A 20 1.26 -9.06 4.52
C ALA A 20 2.17 -10.12 3.87
N ALA A 21 2.55 -9.92 2.60
CA ALA A 21 3.42 -10.83 1.87
C ALA A 21 4.28 -10.08 0.84
N PHE A 22 5.37 -10.70 0.40
CA PHE A 22 6.21 -10.17 -0.66
C PHE A 22 6.94 -11.28 -1.42
N ALA A 23 7.37 -10.93 -2.63
CA ALA A 23 8.36 -11.69 -3.39
C ALA A 23 9.20 -10.72 -4.24
N LEU A 24 10.51 -10.99 -4.34
CA LEU A 24 11.47 -10.18 -5.08
C LEU A 24 12.22 -11.02 -6.09
N TRP A 25 12.42 -10.49 -7.30
CA TRP A 25 13.27 -11.09 -8.33
C TRP A 25 14.30 -10.07 -8.82
N PRO A 26 15.54 -10.50 -9.10
CA PRO A 26 16.46 -9.69 -9.89
C PRO A 26 15.91 -9.48 -11.30
N ALA A 27 16.10 -8.29 -11.85
CA ALA A 27 15.57 -7.91 -13.16
C ALA A 27 16.57 -7.06 -13.95
N ALA A 28 16.47 -7.14 -15.27
CA ALA A 28 17.16 -6.23 -16.17
C ALA A 28 16.40 -4.89 -16.26
N SER A 29 17.10 -3.83 -16.65
CA SER A 29 16.51 -2.54 -17.00
C SER A 29 16.93 -2.17 -18.43
N PRO A 30 16.00 -1.87 -19.36
CA PRO A 30 14.57 -1.64 -19.12
C PRO A 30 13.74 -2.93 -18.94
N ALA A 31 12.57 -2.78 -18.31
CA ALA A 31 11.59 -3.86 -18.17
C ALA A 31 11.06 -4.32 -19.53
N PRO A 32 10.72 -5.62 -19.69
CA PRO A 32 9.95 -6.07 -20.85
C PRO A 32 8.53 -5.47 -20.81
N ALA A 33 7.91 -5.34 -21.99
CA ALA A 33 6.51 -4.92 -22.08
C ALA A 33 5.54 -6.00 -21.53
N ARG A 34 5.94 -7.27 -21.66
CA ARG A 34 5.16 -8.44 -21.26
C ARG A 34 6.09 -9.53 -20.72
N LEU A 35 5.67 -10.23 -19.68
CA LEU A 35 6.43 -11.32 -19.05
C LEU A 35 5.50 -12.51 -18.82
N SER A 36 5.85 -13.69 -19.33
CA SER A 36 5.09 -14.90 -19.01
C SER A 36 5.35 -15.33 -17.57
N VAL A 37 4.36 -15.96 -16.91
CA VAL A 37 4.53 -16.49 -15.55
C VAL A 37 5.63 -17.56 -15.49
N ALA A 38 5.81 -18.32 -16.56
CA ALA A 38 6.90 -19.29 -16.67
C ALA A 38 8.28 -18.60 -16.70
N ALA A 39 8.41 -17.47 -17.41
CA ALA A 39 9.65 -16.71 -17.49
C ALA A 39 9.98 -15.92 -16.21
N LEU A 40 8.98 -15.64 -15.37
CA LEU A 40 9.19 -15.00 -14.06
C LEU A 40 10.09 -15.84 -13.15
N GLY A 41 9.96 -17.17 -13.22
CA GLY A 41 10.79 -18.09 -12.44
C GLY A 41 10.60 -17.96 -10.92
N ARG A 42 11.55 -18.53 -10.16
CA ARG A 42 11.52 -18.49 -8.69
C ARG A 42 12.04 -17.14 -8.18
N PRO A 43 11.35 -16.52 -7.20
CA PRO A 43 11.86 -15.32 -6.54
C PRO A 43 13.17 -15.59 -5.80
N ALA A 44 14.03 -14.57 -5.73
CA ALA A 44 15.25 -14.60 -4.93
C ALA A 44 14.95 -14.48 -3.43
N ALA A 45 13.88 -13.77 -3.06
CA ALA A 45 13.49 -13.61 -1.67
C ALA A 45 11.97 -13.62 -1.51
N THR A 46 11.48 -14.37 -0.52
CA THR A 46 10.07 -14.42 -0.14
C THR A 46 9.89 -14.56 1.36
N ARG A 47 8.73 -14.16 1.86
CA ARG A 47 8.36 -14.42 3.26
C ARG A 47 8.33 -15.92 3.61
N ARG A 48 7.96 -16.78 2.65
CA ARG A 48 7.88 -18.24 2.84
C ARG A 48 9.25 -18.90 3.04
N GLU A 49 10.30 -18.29 2.52
CA GLU A 49 11.68 -18.77 2.66
C GLU A 49 12.39 -18.17 3.90
N GLY A 50 11.63 -17.56 4.82
CA GLY A 50 12.17 -16.97 6.05
C GLY A 50 12.76 -15.58 5.88
N CYS A 51 12.68 -14.98 4.69
CA CYS A 51 13.13 -13.61 4.46
C CYS A 51 12.13 -12.61 5.08
N ARG A 52 12.65 -11.47 5.55
CA ARG A 52 11.85 -10.35 6.08
C ARG A 52 12.10 -9.11 5.25
N LEU A 53 11.04 -8.55 4.68
CA LEU A 53 11.06 -7.25 4.01
C LEU A 53 10.35 -6.23 4.90
N THR A 54 11.00 -5.10 5.14
CA THR A 54 10.43 -3.95 5.84
C THR A 54 10.25 -2.82 4.83
N LEU A 55 9.04 -2.25 4.74
CA LEU A 55 8.81 -1.02 3.99
C LEU A 55 9.18 0.16 4.90
N LEU A 56 10.33 0.79 4.63
CA LEU A 56 10.81 1.94 5.39
C LEU A 56 9.98 3.20 5.07
N ASP A 57 9.71 3.39 3.78
CA ASP A 57 8.87 4.46 3.27
C ASP A 57 8.31 4.08 1.89
N ALA A 58 7.26 4.78 1.46
CA ALA A 58 6.66 4.63 0.14
C ALA A 58 6.11 5.96 -0.38
N SER A 59 6.20 6.15 -1.68
CA SER A 59 5.50 7.17 -2.45
C SER A 59 4.89 6.53 -3.70
N SER A 60 4.06 7.28 -4.42
CA SER A 60 3.46 6.86 -5.70
C SER A 60 4.50 6.37 -6.72
N ILE A 61 5.74 6.88 -6.70
CA ILE A 61 6.80 6.58 -7.67
C ILE A 61 7.95 5.73 -7.12
N GLY A 62 7.96 5.39 -5.82
CA GLY A 62 9.15 4.78 -5.23
C GLY A 62 8.93 4.15 -3.87
N LEU A 63 9.82 3.22 -3.53
CA LEU A 63 9.80 2.46 -2.27
C LEU A 63 11.17 2.55 -1.60
N GLY A 64 11.19 2.78 -0.29
CA GLY A 64 12.34 2.52 0.56
C GLY A 64 12.12 1.19 1.26
N VAL A 65 13.04 0.24 1.07
CA VAL A 65 12.89 -1.11 1.63
C VAL A 65 14.16 -1.56 2.34
N GLU A 66 13.99 -2.44 3.32
CA GLU A 66 15.07 -3.17 3.96
C GLU A 66 14.74 -4.66 3.91
N LEU A 67 15.66 -5.46 3.38
CA LEU A 67 15.51 -6.91 3.25
C LEU A 67 16.52 -7.62 4.15
N ALA A 68 16.05 -8.40 5.10
CA ALA A 68 16.84 -9.41 5.79
C ALA A 68 16.62 -10.78 5.14
N ALA A 69 17.67 -11.40 4.62
CA ALA A 69 17.60 -12.65 3.87
C ALA A 69 18.96 -13.40 3.89
N PRO A 70 19.00 -14.68 3.49
CA PRO A 70 20.26 -15.39 3.27
C PRO A 70 21.16 -14.66 2.25
N GLN A 71 22.48 -14.74 2.42
CA GLN A 71 23.46 -14.01 1.59
C GLN A 71 23.26 -14.26 0.09
N THR A 72 22.92 -15.49 -0.32
CA THR A 72 22.66 -15.83 -1.73
C THR A 72 21.52 -15.02 -2.35
N ALA A 73 20.48 -14.68 -1.57
CA ALA A 73 19.38 -13.85 -2.05
C ALA A 73 19.79 -12.37 -2.12
N LEU A 74 20.58 -11.91 -1.14
CA LEU A 74 21.11 -10.55 -1.10
C LEU A 74 22.04 -10.30 -2.30
N ASP A 75 22.99 -11.20 -2.56
CA ASP A 75 23.94 -11.11 -3.68
C ASP A 75 23.21 -11.06 -5.04
N ALA A 76 22.17 -11.89 -5.21
CA ALA A 76 21.39 -11.91 -6.43
C ALA A 76 20.66 -10.59 -6.70
N LEU A 77 20.13 -9.96 -5.65
CA LEU A 77 19.44 -8.67 -5.74
C LEU A 77 20.42 -7.49 -5.83
N ASP A 78 21.58 -7.59 -5.20
CA ASP A 78 22.64 -6.57 -5.21
C ASP A 78 23.28 -6.42 -6.59
N ALA A 79 23.49 -7.52 -7.30
CA ALA A 79 24.01 -7.52 -8.66
C ALA A 79 23.01 -7.00 -9.72
N ALA A 80 21.73 -6.87 -9.38
CA ALA A 80 20.67 -6.53 -10.35
C ALA A 80 20.40 -5.02 -10.43
N PRO A 81 20.35 -4.42 -11.64
CA PRO A 81 20.08 -2.99 -11.81
C PRO A 81 18.61 -2.61 -11.50
N ALA A 82 17.71 -3.59 -11.51
CA ALA A 82 16.30 -3.42 -11.21
C ALA A 82 15.75 -4.69 -10.54
N TRP A 83 14.62 -4.55 -9.86
CA TRP A 83 13.90 -5.67 -9.24
C TRP A 83 12.48 -5.75 -9.80
N LEU A 84 11.95 -6.98 -9.91
CA LEU A 84 10.51 -7.20 -9.90
C LEU A 84 10.07 -7.33 -8.44
N VAL A 85 9.05 -6.56 -8.07
CA VAL A 85 8.61 -6.39 -6.69
C VAL A 85 7.13 -6.75 -6.62
N TYR A 86 6.82 -7.87 -5.99
CA TYR A 86 5.46 -8.23 -5.61
C TYR A 86 5.25 -7.88 -4.14
N LEU A 87 4.20 -7.12 -3.85
CA LEU A 87 3.78 -6.77 -2.49
C LEU A 87 2.31 -7.13 -2.31
N THR A 88 1.98 -7.64 -1.14
CA THR A 88 0.62 -7.72 -0.65
C THR A 88 0.54 -6.84 0.60
N LEU A 89 -0.21 -5.76 0.51
CA LEU A 89 -0.40 -4.81 1.59
C LEU A 89 -1.75 -5.07 2.27
N ARG A 90 -1.84 -4.80 3.56
CA ARG A 90 -3.14 -4.70 4.24
C ARG A 90 -3.89 -3.53 3.66
N GLU A 91 -5.11 -3.80 3.25
CA GLU A 91 -5.98 -2.79 2.68
C GLU A 91 -6.47 -1.84 3.76
N CYS A 92 -6.47 -0.54 3.45
CA CYS A 92 -6.94 0.52 4.35
C CYS A 92 -7.91 1.49 3.65
N ARG A 93 -8.16 1.29 2.35
CA ARG A 93 -9.16 2.06 1.59
C ARG A 93 -10.56 1.61 2.00
N PRO A 94 -11.46 2.55 2.37
CA PRO A 94 -12.83 2.22 2.79
C PRO A 94 -13.64 1.45 1.75
N GLU A 95 -13.43 1.75 0.47
CA GLU A 95 -14.19 1.21 -0.67
C GLU A 95 -13.64 -0.11 -1.23
N ALA A 96 -12.61 -0.68 -0.62
CA ALA A 96 -11.96 -1.87 -1.17
C ALA A 96 -12.77 -3.15 -0.91
N GLU A 97 -12.86 -4.01 -1.93
CA GLU A 97 -13.63 -5.26 -1.89
C GLU A 97 -12.99 -6.37 -1.05
N GLY A 98 -11.72 -6.21 -0.66
CA GLY A 98 -10.97 -7.25 0.03
C GLY A 98 -9.98 -6.71 1.06
N PRO A 99 -9.44 -7.59 1.92
CA PRO A 99 -8.57 -7.19 3.01
C PRO A 99 -7.13 -6.86 2.58
N LEU A 100 -6.79 -7.13 1.31
CA LEU A 100 -5.43 -7.05 0.81
C LEU A 100 -5.35 -6.35 -0.55
N LEU A 101 -4.35 -5.48 -0.69
CA LEU A 101 -3.96 -4.87 -1.95
C LEU A 101 -2.73 -5.60 -2.51
N SER A 102 -2.88 -6.23 -3.67
CA SER A 102 -1.77 -6.89 -4.38
C SER A 102 -1.19 -5.97 -5.44
N LEU A 103 0.12 -5.75 -5.39
CA LEU A 103 0.85 -4.87 -6.29
C LEU A 103 2.02 -5.61 -6.89
N PHE A 104 2.28 -5.37 -8.19
CA PHE A 104 3.42 -5.93 -8.89
C PHE A 104 4.11 -4.83 -9.69
N TYR A 105 5.40 -4.65 -9.47
CA TYR A 105 6.17 -3.59 -10.09
C TYR A 105 7.45 -4.10 -10.71
N HIS A 106 7.91 -3.38 -11.73
CA HIS A 106 9.32 -3.28 -12.04
C HIS A 106 9.85 -1.98 -11.45
N ALA A 107 10.94 -2.07 -10.68
CA ALA A 107 11.55 -0.94 -10.02
C ALA A 107 13.06 -0.91 -10.24
N VAL A 108 13.58 0.22 -10.69
CA VAL A 108 15.03 0.44 -10.85
C VAL A 108 15.64 0.73 -9.48
N VAL A 109 16.79 0.13 -9.20
CA VAL A 109 17.55 0.39 -7.97
C VAL A 109 18.19 1.78 -8.09
N ALA A 110 17.71 2.74 -7.30
CA ALA A 110 18.25 4.11 -7.27
C ALA A 110 19.37 4.27 -6.24
N ARG A 111 19.30 3.51 -5.14
CA ARG A 111 20.31 3.45 -4.09
C ARG A 111 20.31 2.06 -3.49
N LEU A 112 21.49 1.58 -3.14
CA LEU A 112 21.66 0.31 -2.48
C LEU A 112 22.70 0.42 -1.36
N GLN A 113 22.43 -0.25 -0.25
CA GLN A 113 23.27 -0.25 0.94
C GLN A 113 23.33 -1.68 1.50
N PRO A 114 24.30 -2.48 1.05
CA PRO A 114 24.51 -3.82 1.59
C PRO A 114 25.13 -3.73 3.00
N ALA A 115 24.66 -4.60 3.89
CA ALA A 115 25.19 -4.84 5.21
C ALA A 115 25.14 -6.36 5.52
N PRO A 116 25.87 -6.86 6.52
CA PRO A 116 25.83 -8.28 6.86
C PRO A 116 24.39 -8.76 7.16
N GLY A 117 23.87 -9.66 6.32
CA GLY A 117 22.52 -10.22 6.46
C GLY A 117 21.36 -9.29 6.11
N VAL A 118 21.64 -8.07 5.65
CA VAL A 118 20.62 -7.05 5.36
C VAL A 118 20.96 -6.26 4.08
N LEU A 119 19.95 -5.94 3.27
CA LEU A 119 20.08 -5.07 2.10
C LEU A 119 19.03 -3.98 2.14
N ALA A 120 19.46 -2.72 2.31
CA ALA A 120 18.58 -1.57 2.21
C ALA A 120 18.62 -0.98 0.80
N ALA A 121 17.45 -0.74 0.21
CA ALA A 121 17.30 -0.28 -1.16
C ALA A 121 16.31 0.87 -1.28
N GLY A 122 16.69 1.88 -2.07
CA GLY A 122 15.78 2.88 -2.62
C GLY A 122 15.40 2.47 -4.03
N LEU A 123 14.12 2.19 -4.25
CA LEU A 123 13.58 1.68 -5.50
C LEU A 123 12.73 2.76 -6.19
N ARG A 124 12.97 2.99 -7.49
CA ARG A 124 12.13 3.86 -8.33
C ARG A 124 11.23 3.00 -9.20
N LEU A 125 9.93 3.10 -9.02
CA LEU A 125 8.93 2.38 -9.81
C LEU A 125 8.95 2.90 -11.25
N THR A 126 9.06 2.00 -12.22
CA THR A 126 9.03 2.37 -13.64
C THR A 126 7.91 1.70 -14.40
N ARG A 127 7.51 0.47 -14.01
CA ARG A 127 6.34 -0.20 -14.57
C ARG A 127 5.48 -0.83 -13.48
N GLN A 128 4.17 -0.82 -13.68
CA GLN A 128 3.22 -1.63 -12.92
C GLN A 128 2.77 -2.80 -13.77
N GLY A 129 2.87 -4.01 -13.24
CA GLY A 129 2.40 -5.22 -13.89
C GLY A 129 0.94 -5.49 -13.54
N ARG A 130 0.18 -5.97 -14.52
CA ARG A 130 -1.17 -6.51 -14.32
C ARG A 130 -1.25 -7.89 -14.94
N GLY A 131 -1.93 -8.82 -14.26
CA GLY A 131 -2.18 -10.14 -14.81
C GLY A 131 -3.05 -10.04 -16.07
N CYS A 132 -2.66 -10.73 -17.13
CA CYS A 132 -3.48 -10.85 -18.32
C CYS A 132 -4.62 -11.83 -18.04
N PRO A 133 -5.90 -11.48 -18.28
CA PRO A 133 -7.01 -12.39 -17.99
C PRO A 133 -7.09 -13.57 -18.97
N PHE A 134 -6.52 -13.41 -20.17
CA PHE A 134 -6.59 -14.41 -21.25
C PHE A 134 -5.37 -15.32 -21.32
N ASP A 135 -4.23 -14.88 -20.76
CA ASP A 135 -2.95 -15.58 -20.83
C ASP A 135 -2.28 -15.66 -19.46
N LYS A 136 -1.44 -16.68 -19.23
CA LYS A 136 -0.56 -16.75 -18.05
C LYS A 136 0.64 -15.81 -18.20
N ALA A 137 0.36 -14.52 -18.23
CA ALA A 137 1.33 -13.46 -18.44
C ALA A 137 1.02 -12.20 -17.62
N ILE A 138 2.00 -11.34 -17.51
CA ILE A 138 1.97 -10.05 -16.84
C ILE A 138 2.27 -8.99 -17.88
N ASP A 139 1.35 -8.04 -18.04
CA ASP A 139 1.51 -6.89 -18.93
C ASP A 139 1.97 -5.67 -18.11
N PHE A 140 3.00 -4.97 -18.60
CA PHE A 140 3.62 -3.86 -17.88
C PHE A 140 3.23 -2.50 -18.45
N PHE A 141 2.67 -1.66 -17.59
CA PHE A 141 2.25 -0.29 -17.90
C PHE A 141 3.25 0.70 -17.32
N ASP A 142 3.57 1.76 -18.07
CA ASP A 142 4.49 2.81 -17.62
C ASP A 142 3.87 3.64 -16.49
N VAL A 143 4.57 3.68 -15.36
CA VAL A 143 4.23 4.50 -14.18
C VAL A 143 5.36 5.45 -13.78
N SER A 144 6.41 5.54 -14.58
CA SER A 144 7.63 6.30 -14.25
C SER A 144 7.42 7.80 -14.11
N ARG A 145 6.37 8.36 -14.74
CA ARG A 145 6.05 9.79 -14.73
C ARG A 145 4.98 10.18 -13.72
N PHE A 146 3.97 9.34 -13.54
CA PHE A 146 2.76 9.66 -12.77
C PHE A 146 2.60 8.81 -11.51
N GLY A 147 3.47 7.83 -11.31
CA GLY A 147 3.39 6.87 -10.22
C GLY A 147 2.29 5.83 -10.40
N SER A 148 2.21 4.92 -9.44
CA SER A 148 1.19 3.88 -9.38
C SER A 148 -0.09 4.45 -8.74
N PRO A 149 -1.23 4.47 -9.46
CA PRO A 149 -2.49 4.98 -8.92
C PRO A 149 -2.97 4.20 -7.70
N ASP A 150 -2.82 2.88 -7.72
CA ASP A 150 -3.26 2.00 -6.62
C ASP A 150 -2.45 2.26 -5.34
N LEU A 151 -1.13 2.44 -5.49
CA LEU A 151 -0.27 2.80 -4.36
C LEU A 151 -0.56 4.21 -3.86
N ALA A 152 -0.77 5.18 -4.74
CA ALA A 152 -1.13 6.54 -4.36
C ALA A 152 -2.43 6.58 -3.55
N ALA A 153 -3.48 5.90 -4.03
CA ALA A 153 -4.76 5.82 -3.31
C ALA A 153 -4.63 5.16 -1.94
N TRP A 154 -3.81 4.10 -1.84
CA TRP A 154 -3.51 3.43 -0.58
C TRP A 154 -2.73 4.34 0.39
N LEU A 155 -1.72 5.07 -0.10
CA LEU A 155 -0.96 6.03 0.69
C LEU A 155 -1.85 7.18 1.20
N ASP A 156 -2.75 7.68 0.37
CA ASP A 156 -3.71 8.71 0.75
C ASP A 156 -4.68 8.22 1.83
N ALA A 157 -5.18 6.98 1.72
CA ALA A 157 -6.02 6.38 2.74
C ALA A 157 -5.27 6.17 4.06
N LEU A 158 -3.99 5.77 3.99
CA LEU A 158 -3.14 5.64 5.16
C LEU A 158 -2.91 7.01 5.85
N ALA A 159 -2.62 8.05 5.07
CA ALA A 159 -2.43 9.40 5.58
C ALA A 159 -3.71 9.94 6.25
N ARG A 160 -4.88 9.70 5.65
CA ARG A 160 -6.18 10.06 6.25
C ARG A 160 -6.44 9.32 7.56
N THR A 161 -6.05 8.05 7.64
CA THR A 161 -6.22 7.23 8.85
C THR A 161 -5.32 7.72 9.98
N ALA A 162 -4.07 8.08 9.66
CA ALA A 162 -3.13 8.65 10.63
C ALA A 162 -3.52 10.06 11.09
N ALA A 163 -4.13 10.86 10.21
CA ALA A 163 -4.61 12.20 10.51
C ALA A 163 -5.96 12.20 11.26
N ARG A 164 -6.69 11.08 11.29
CA ARG A 164 -7.91 10.96 12.08
C ARG A 164 -7.50 10.95 13.55
N PRO A 165 -7.83 11.98 14.35
CA PRO A 165 -7.63 11.88 15.78
C PRO A 165 -8.37 10.62 16.23
N ALA A 166 -7.74 9.83 17.12
CA ALA A 166 -8.47 8.81 17.88
C ALA A 166 -9.76 9.48 18.34
N PRO A 167 -10.94 8.88 18.13
CA PRO A 167 -12.18 9.51 18.57
C PRO A 167 -11.93 9.89 20.01
N ALA A 168 -11.85 11.20 20.28
CA ALA A 168 -11.95 11.66 21.63
C ALA A 168 -13.24 11.01 22.10
N ALA A 169 -13.22 10.37 23.27
CA ALA A 169 -14.45 10.15 24.00
C ALA A 169 -15.00 11.55 24.31
N GLY A 170 -15.57 12.20 23.30
CA GLY A 170 -16.41 13.35 23.47
C GLY A 170 -17.57 12.86 24.33
N PRO A 171 -18.15 13.73 25.15
CA PRO A 171 -19.39 13.41 25.84
C PRO A 171 -20.47 13.23 24.77
N GLY A 172 -20.50 12.05 24.16
CA GLY A 172 -21.58 11.62 23.30
C GLY A 172 -22.84 11.72 24.14
N LEU A 173 -23.88 12.30 23.56
CA LEU A 173 -25.18 12.41 24.20
C LEU A 173 -25.63 10.99 24.59
N HIS A 174 -25.56 10.66 25.88
CA HIS A 174 -26.07 9.40 26.41
C HIS A 174 -27.59 9.43 26.31
N LEU A 175 -28.11 8.98 25.17
CA LEU A 175 -29.54 8.97 24.85
C LEU A 175 -30.36 8.17 25.86
N ASP A 176 -29.74 7.22 26.56
CA ASP A 176 -30.38 6.44 27.63
C ASP A 176 -30.97 7.37 28.71
N ARG A 177 -30.28 8.47 29.06
CA ARG A 177 -30.75 9.45 30.05
C ARG A 177 -31.83 10.39 29.52
N LEU A 178 -31.87 10.60 28.20
CA LEU A 178 -32.90 11.40 27.51
C LEU A 178 -34.21 10.61 27.35
N LEU A 179 -34.10 9.28 27.17
CA LEU A 179 -35.25 8.38 27.09
C LEU A 179 -35.88 8.11 28.47
N GLU A 180 -35.14 8.35 29.55
CA GLU A 180 -35.64 8.35 30.93
C GLU A 180 -36.40 9.63 31.31
N GLU A 181 -36.36 10.70 30.49
CA GLU A 181 -37.14 11.91 30.76
C GLU A 181 -38.66 11.66 30.56
N PRO A 182 -39.51 12.02 31.54
CA PRO A 182 -40.94 11.72 31.50
C PRO A 182 -41.70 12.39 30.34
N ALA A 183 -41.13 13.45 29.75
CA ALA A 183 -41.73 14.14 28.60
C ALA A 183 -41.68 13.33 27.30
N LEU A 184 -40.79 12.33 27.20
CA LEU A 184 -40.63 11.46 26.02
C LEU A 184 -41.19 10.05 26.22
N SER A 185 -41.43 9.63 27.47
CA SER A 185 -42.11 8.37 27.81
C SER A 185 -43.63 8.52 28.00
N ALA A 186 -44.17 9.74 28.00
CA ALA A 186 -45.61 9.94 28.04
C ALA A 186 -46.20 9.72 26.64
N ASP A 187 -47.03 8.68 26.49
CA ASP A 187 -48.02 8.54 25.42
C ASP A 187 -48.92 9.80 25.44
N ALA A 188 -48.50 10.85 24.74
CA ALA A 188 -49.34 12.00 24.48
C ALA A 188 -50.35 11.57 23.41
N PRO A 189 -51.66 11.53 23.72
CA PRO A 189 -52.65 11.18 22.71
C PRO A 189 -52.61 12.25 21.62
N ILE A 190 -52.49 11.80 20.37
CA ILE A 190 -52.64 12.65 19.19
C ILE A 190 -54.09 13.15 19.20
N VAL A 191 -54.31 14.39 19.65
CA VAL A 191 -55.61 15.05 19.54
C VAL A 191 -55.79 15.49 18.08
N PRO A 192 -56.81 14.99 17.36
CA PRO A 192 -57.11 15.48 16.02
C PRO A 192 -57.51 16.94 16.10
N LYS A 193 -56.85 17.76 15.28
CA LYS A 193 -57.16 19.16 15.06
C LYS A 193 -58.48 19.27 14.29
N ASP A 194 -59.62 19.10 14.97
CA ASP A 194 -60.93 19.68 14.63
C ASP A 194 -62.01 19.22 15.63
N ALA A 195 -62.38 20.08 16.57
CA ALA A 195 -63.67 20.01 17.26
C ALA A 195 -64.14 21.44 17.60
N PRO A 196 -65.33 21.88 17.14
CA PRO A 196 -65.85 23.21 17.42
C PRO A 196 -66.49 23.28 18.81
N LEU A 197 -66.55 24.51 19.35
CA LEU A 197 -67.10 24.91 20.65
C LEU A 197 -68.57 24.52 20.85
#